data_AF-A0A1V4PF14-F1
#
_entry.id   AF-A0A1V4PF14-F1
#
_cell.length_a   1.000
_cell.length_b   1.000
_cell.length_c   1.000
_cell.angle_alpha   90.00
_cell.angle_beta   90.00
_cell.angle_gamma   90.00
#
_symmetry.space_group_name_H-M   'P 1'
#
loop_
_entity.id
_entity.type
_entity.pdbx_description
1 polymer ?
#
loop_
_entity_poly.entity_id
_entity_poly.type
_entity_poly.pdbx_seq_one_letter_code
_entity_poly.pdbx_strand_id
1 'polypeptide(L)'
;MTPVDPSRVTVVMPCLNEAESLPGVLALIPNGYRALVVDNNSTDGTAEVARRCGATVVEESAPGYGAAVNAGIVAASTPIV
;
A
#
# COMPACT_ATOMS: atom_id res chain seq x y z
N MET A 1 -27.25 1.17 1.96
CA MET A 1 -25.90 0.92 1.42
C MET A 1 -25.59 -0.55 1.66
N THR A 2 -25.26 -1.31 0.63
CA THR A 2 -24.88 -2.72 0.79
C THR A 2 -23.53 -2.78 1.52
N PRO A 3 -23.36 -3.65 2.54
CA PRO A 3 -22.06 -3.84 3.17
C PRO A 3 -21.02 -4.25 2.13
N VAL A 4 -19.86 -3.60 2.13
CA VAL A 4 -18.72 -3.98 1.29
C VAL A 4 -18.04 -5.18 1.94
N ASP A 5 -17.80 -6.24 1.16
CA ASP A 5 -16.95 -7.36 1.57
C ASP A 5 -15.49 -6.86 1.70
N PRO A 6 -14.88 -6.90 2.90
CA PRO A 6 -13.51 -6.44 3.13
C PRO A 6 -12.48 -7.06 2.19
N SER A 7 -12.66 -8.34 1.81
CA SER A 7 -11.74 -9.06 0.94
C SER A 7 -11.69 -8.52 -0.50
N ARG A 8 -12.68 -7.69 -0.86
CA ARG A 8 -12.82 -7.01 -2.16
C ARG A 8 -12.31 -5.57 -2.12
N VAL A 9 -11.55 -5.17 -1.11
CA VAL A 9 -10.94 -3.84 -1.00
C VAL A 9 -9.43 -3.96 -0.87
N THR A 10 -8.70 -3.14 -1.65
CA THR A 10 -7.25 -2.96 -1.50
C THR A 10 -6.98 -1.53 -1.05
N VAL A 11 -6.30 -1.36 0.08
CA VAL A 11 -5.81 -0.05 0.53
C VAL A 11 -4.45 0.18 -0.11
N VAL A 12 -4.39 1.09 -1.06
CA VAL A 12 -3.15 1.51 -1.72
C VAL A 12 -2.48 2.63 -0.93
N MET A 13 -1.22 2.44 -0.56
CA MET A 13 -0.40 3.39 0.19
C MET A 13 0.85 3.75 -0.62
N PRO A 14 0.86 4.89 -1.31
CA PRO A 14 2.09 5.45 -1.88
C PRO A 14 3.03 5.85 -0.75
N CYS A 15 4.28 5.39 -0.80
CA CYS A 15 5.28 5.69 0.23
C CYS A 15 6.59 6.17 -0.39
N LEU A 16 7.21 7.16 0.27
CA LEU A 16 8.57 7.62 0.02
C LEU A 16 9.19 7.99 1.37
N ASN A 17 10.07 7.12 1.87
CA ASN A 17 10.74 7.24 3.17
C ASN A 17 9.78 7.33 4.37
N GLU A 18 8.92 6.32 4.51
CA GLU A 18 7.89 6.22 5.55
C GLU A 18 8.14 5.06 6.52
N ALA A 19 9.38 4.57 6.66
CA ALA A 19 9.69 3.38 7.45
C ALA A 19 9.25 3.48 8.93
N GLU A 20 9.29 4.67 9.50
CA GLU A 20 8.86 4.92 10.90
C GLU A 20 7.34 4.98 11.05
N SER A 21 6.65 5.61 10.10
CA SER A 21 5.20 5.86 10.11
C SER A 21 4.39 4.60 9.76
N LEU A 22 4.91 3.85 8.77
CA LEU A 22 4.16 2.82 8.06
C LEU A 22 3.62 1.70 8.96
N PRO A 23 4.34 1.16 9.96
CA PRO A 23 3.81 0.14 10.86
C PRO A 23 2.54 0.58 11.59
N GLY A 24 2.48 1.84 12.03
CA GLY A 24 1.34 2.41 12.73
C GLY A 24 0.10 2.47 11.83
N VAL A 25 0.28 2.88 10.57
CA VAL A 25 -0.81 2.94 9.59
C VAL A 25 -1.30 1.53 9.23
N LEU A 26 -0.38 0.60 8.97
CA LEU A 26 -0.73 -0.78 8.62
C LEU A 26 -1.50 -1.49 9.73
N ALA A 27 -1.17 -1.22 11.00
CA ALA A 27 -1.88 -1.78 12.15
C ALA A 27 -3.33 -1.28 12.29
N LEU A 28 -3.69 -0.16 11.66
CA LEU A 28 -5.05 0.40 11.67
C LEU A 28 -5.92 -0.12 10.52
N ILE A 29 -5.35 -0.85 9.56
CA ILE A 29 -6.11 -1.43 8.45
C ILE A 29 -7.06 -2.50 9.00
N PRO A 30 -8.38 -2.42 8.72
CA PRO A 30 -9.31 -3.42 9.22
C PRO A 30 -9.02 -4.81 8.65
N ASN A 31 -9.28 -5.84 9.47
CA ASN A 31 -9.12 -7.24 9.04
C ASN A 31 -9.90 -7.53 7.75
N GLY A 32 -9.25 -8.27 6.84
CA GLY A 32 -9.82 -8.67 5.56
C GLY A 32 -9.52 -7.72 4.40
N TYR A 33 -9.15 -6.47 4.66
CA TYR A 33 -8.66 -5.55 3.63
C TYR A 33 -7.26 -5.97 3.19
N ARG A 34 -6.93 -5.73 1.92
CA ARG A 34 -5.59 -6.00 1.38
C ARG A 34 -4.73 -4.74 1.47
N ALA A 35 -3.61 -4.80 2.16
CA ALA A 35 -2.64 -3.70 2.19
C ALA A 35 -1.68 -3.81 0.99
N LEU A 36 -1.62 -2.77 0.17
CA LEU A 36 -0.67 -2.64 -0.94
C LEU A 36 0.14 -1.35 -0.78
N VAL A 37 1.41 -1.48 -0.45
CA VAL A 37 2.36 -0.37 -0.37
C VAL A 37 3.04 -0.21 -1.73
N VAL A 38 3.09 1.01 -2.23
CA VAL A 38 3.85 1.37 -3.42
C VAL A 38 5.07 2.16 -2.99
N ASP A 39 6.23 1.53 -2.99
CA ASP A 39 7.50 2.16 -2.67
C ASP A 39 8.01 2.98 -3.87
N ASN A 40 8.07 4.30 -3.72
CA ASN A 40 8.43 5.22 -4.80
C ASN A 40 9.88 5.72 -4.67
N ASN A 41 10.82 4.79 -4.59
CA ASN A 41 12.26 5.02 -4.38
C ASN A 41 12.63 5.43 -2.95
N SER A 42 12.09 4.76 -1.93
CA SER A 42 12.56 4.95 -0.56
C SER A 42 14.00 4.46 -0.39
N THR A 43 14.74 5.12 0.50
CA THR A 43 16.13 4.80 0.85
C THR A 43 16.31 4.46 2.33
N ASP A 44 15.21 4.49 3.11
CA ASP A 44 15.17 4.26 4.55
C ASP A 44 14.75 2.83 4.95
N GLY A 45 14.48 1.96 3.98
CA GLY A 45 13.99 0.60 4.22
C GLY A 45 12.46 0.46 4.31
N THR A 46 11.68 1.48 3.89
CA THR A 46 10.21 1.44 3.84
C THR A 46 9.65 0.14 3.25
N ALA A 47 10.17 -0.32 2.10
CA ALA A 47 9.72 -1.56 1.47
C ALA A 47 9.96 -2.82 2.31
N GLU A 48 11.09 -2.90 3.02
CA GLU A 48 11.41 -4.00 3.93
C GLU A 48 10.44 -4.00 5.13
N VAL A 49 10.19 -2.83 5.71
CA VAL A 49 9.23 -2.66 6.83
C VAL A 49 7.82 -3.05 6.40
N ALA A 50 7.36 -2.58 5.24
CA ALA A 50 6.06 -2.92 4.67
C ALA A 50 5.84 -4.45 4.57
N ARG A 51 6.83 -5.16 4.00
CA ARG A 51 6.79 -6.63 3.85
C ARG A 51 6.74 -7.32 5.20
N ARG A 52 7.52 -6.86 6.19
CA ARG A 52 7.52 -7.40 7.56
C ARG A 52 6.18 -7.21 8.28
N CYS A 53 5.47 -6.13 7.99
CA CYS A 53 4.11 -5.88 8.48
C CYS A 53 3.02 -6.66 7.70
N GLY A 54 3.39 -7.47 6.71
CA GLY A 54 2.46 -8.30 5.94
C GLY A 54 1.78 -7.60 4.77
N ALA A 55 2.23 -6.39 4.40
CA ALA A 55 1.74 -5.71 3.20
C ALA A 55 2.36 -6.29 1.94
N THR A 56 1.60 -6.27 0.85
CA THR A 56 2.18 -6.46 -0.50
C THR A 56 2.92 -5.20 -0.88
N VAL A 57 4.09 -5.33 -1.53
CA VAL A 57 4.88 -4.18 -1.97
C VAL A 57 5.04 -4.19 -3.49
N VAL A 58 4.77 -3.05 -4.11
CA VAL A 58 5.10 -2.74 -5.51
C VAL A 58 6.16 -1.64 -5.48
N GLU A 59 7.18 -1.75 -6.32
CA GLU A 59 8.21 -0.71 -6.47
C GLU A 59 7.89 0.11 -7.71
N GLU A 60 7.85 1.44 -7.58
CA GLU A 60 7.65 2.38 -8.69
C GLU A 60 8.87 3.29 -8.82
N SER A 61 9.58 3.14 -9.93
CA SER A 61 10.81 3.89 -10.23
C SER A 61 10.54 5.32 -10.73
N ALA A 62 9.40 5.56 -11.38
CA ALA A 62 9.03 6.87 -11.87
C ALA A 62 8.69 7.80 -10.68
N PRO A 63 9.39 8.91 -10.50
CA PRO A 63 9.18 9.75 -9.33
C PRO A 63 7.83 10.46 -9.38
N GLY A 64 7.20 10.55 -8.20
CA GLY A 64 6.04 11.40 -7.98
C GLY A 64 4.84 10.62 -7.46
N TYR A 65 4.10 11.27 -6.57
CA TYR A 65 2.93 10.69 -5.91
C TYR A 65 1.91 10.09 -6.89
N GLY A 66 1.65 10.77 -8.01
CA GLY A 66 0.71 10.29 -9.03
C GLY A 66 1.15 9.00 -9.73
N ALA A 67 2.47 8.83 -9.96
CA ALA A 67 3.01 7.60 -10.54
C ALA A 67 2.80 6.43 -9.57
N ALA A 68 3.12 6.63 -8.29
CA ALA A 68 2.92 5.62 -7.25
C ALA A 68 1.44 5.25 -7.04
N VAL A 69 0.53 6.23 -7.00
CA VAL A 69 -0.92 5.97 -6.94
C VAL A 69 -1.38 5.15 -8.15
N ASN A 70 -0.98 5.53 -9.36
CA ASN A 70 -1.36 4.82 -10.58
C ASN A 70 -0.82 3.39 -10.59
N ALA A 71 0.44 3.18 -10.21
CA ALA A 71 1.04 1.85 -10.10
C ALA A 71 0.26 0.97 -9.11
N GLY A 72 -0.15 1.54 -7.96
CA GLY A 72 -0.97 0.84 -6.98
C GLY A 72 -2.35 0.46 -7.49
N ILE A 73 -3.03 1.37 -8.20
CA ILE A 73 -4.34 1.09 -8.84
C ILE A 73 -4.20 -0.03 -9.88
N VAL A 74 -3.16 0.00 -10.71
CA VAL A 74 -2.91 -1.03 -11.73
C VAL A 74 -2.58 -2.39 -11.10
N ALA A 75 -1.86 -2.40 -9.99
CA ALA A 75 -1.49 -3.63 -9.28
C ALA A 75 -2.65 -4.21 -8.45
N ALA A 76 -3.62 -3.38 -8.04
CA ALA A 76 -4.76 -3.84 -7.26
C ALA A 76 -5.65 -4.79 -8.09
N SER A 77 -5.95 -5.96 -7.53
CA SER A 77 -6.80 -6.97 -8.17
C SER A 77 -8.24 -6.98 -7.64
N THR A 78 -8.62 -5.97 -6.86
CA THR A 78 -9.91 -5.87 -6.19
C THR A 78 -10.80 -4.81 -6.85
N PRO A 79 -12.12 -4.95 -6.78
CA PRO A 79 -13.06 -3.99 -7.39
C PRO A 79 -13.10 -2.62 -6.70
N ILE A 80 -12.55 -2.50 -5.50
CA ILE A 80 -12.49 -1.27 -4.71
C ILE A 80 -11.04 -1.03 -4.31
N VAL A 81 -10.61 0.21 -4.48
CA VAL A 81 -9.31 0.76 -4.10
C VAL A 81 -9.55 2.05 -3.33
#